data_AF-A0A093IR87-F1
#
_entry.id   AF-A0A093IR87-F1
#
_cell.length_a   1.000
_cell.length_b   1.000
_cell.length_c   1.000
_cell.angle_alpha   90.00
_cell.angle_beta   90.00
_cell.angle_gamma   90.00
#
_symmetry.space_group_name_H-M   'P 1'
#
loop_
_entity.id
_entity.type
_entity.pdbx_description
1 polymer ?
#
loop_
_entity_poly.entity_id
_entity_poly.type
_entity_poly.pdbx_seq_one_letter_code
_entity_poly.pdbx_strand_id
1 'polypeptide(L)'
;VKIMTEKELLAVACEQFLGKNVQDVKNVVLQTLEGHLRSILGTLTVEQIYQDRDQFAKLVREVAAPDVGRMGIEILSFTIKDVYDKVDYLSSLGKTQTAAVRRDADIGVAEAERDAGIREAECKKEMMDVKFMADTKIADSRRAFELQKAAFSEEVNIKTAEAQLAYELQSAREQQKIRQEEIEIEVVQRKKQIDVEEKEVIRMEKEL
;
A
#
# COMPACT_ATOMS: atom_id res chain seq x y z
N VAL A 1 48.63 -19.95 34.49
CA VAL A 1 48.89 -20.59 35.80
C VAL A 1 50.22 -20.07 36.34
N LYS A 2 50.34 -19.84 37.64
CA LYS A 2 51.53 -19.29 38.32
C LYS A 2 51.84 -20.12 39.57
N ILE A 3 53.11 -20.24 39.97
CA ILE A 3 53.50 -20.86 41.26
C ILE A 3 53.30 -19.82 42.37
N MET A 4 52.67 -20.23 43.46
CA MET A 4 52.42 -19.37 44.62
C MET A 4 53.74 -19.05 45.34
N THR A 5 53.88 -17.83 45.82
CA THR A 5 55.11 -17.33 46.46
C THR A 5 55.05 -17.32 47.99
N GLU A 6 53.93 -17.74 48.57
CA GLU A 6 53.77 -17.87 50.02
C GLU A 6 54.66 -18.99 50.55
N LYS A 7 55.36 -18.75 51.66
CA LYS A 7 56.43 -19.64 52.16
C LYS A 7 55.96 -21.08 52.42
N GLU A 8 54.73 -21.25 52.90
CA GLU A 8 54.13 -22.56 53.17
C GLU A 8 53.73 -23.29 51.88
N LEU A 9 53.01 -22.62 50.98
CA LEU A 9 52.54 -23.19 49.71
C LEU A 9 53.69 -23.40 48.71
N LEU A 10 54.73 -22.57 48.77
CA LEU A 10 55.93 -22.72 47.98
C LEU A 10 56.73 -23.96 48.40
N ALA A 11 56.80 -24.26 49.70
CA ALA A 11 57.44 -25.48 50.19
C ALA A 11 56.73 -26.73 49.67
N VAL A 12 55.39 -26.73 49.66
CA VAL A 12 54.57 -27.82 49.11
C VAL A 12 54.75 -27.96 47.59
N ALA A 13 54.75 -26.84 46.85
CA ALA A 13 55.03 -26.87 45.42
C ALA A 13 56.44 -27.39 45.12
N CYS A 14 57.44 -26.95 45.90
CA CYS A 14 58.80 -27.45 45.78
C CYS A 14 58.84 -28.94 46.06
N GLU A 15 58.29 -29.44 47.17
CA GLU A 15 58.26 -30.87 47.49
C GLU A 15 57.60 -31.71 46.38
N GLN A 16 56.47 -31.23 45.83
CA GLN A 16 55.70 -31.94 44.82
C GLN A 16 56.38 -32.00 43.43
N PHE A 17 57.18 -30.98 43.11
CA PHE A 17 57.77 -30.78 41.78
C PHE A 17 59.31 -30.80 41.74
N LEU A 18 60.00 -30.93 42.88
CA LEU A 18 61.46 -31.03 42.93
C LEU A 18 61.94 -32.25 42.15
N GLY A 19 62.89 -32.04 41.24
CA GLY A 19 63.44 -33.10 40.40
C GLY A 19 62.56 -33.52 39.21
N LYS A 20 61.38 -32.93 39.03
CA LYS A 20 60.55 -33.13 37.83
C LYS A 20 60.91 -32.15 36.73
N ASN A 21 60.75 -32.56 35.47
CA ASN A 21 60.94 -31.65 34.36
C ASN A 21 59.75 -30.69 34.25
N VAL A 22 59.97 -29.53 33.61
CA VAL A 22 58.92 -28.52 33.38
C VAL A 22 57.71 -29.12 32.62
N GLN A 23 57.95 -30.09 31.74
CA GLN A 23 56.88 -30.79 31.02
C GLN A 23 56.02 -31.62 31.99
N ASP A 24 56.62 -32.33 32.93
CA ASP A 24 55.90 -33.15 33.90
C ASP A 24 55.05 -32.27 34.83
N VAL A 25 55.60 -31.13 35.27
CA VAL A 25 54.84 -30.16 36.07
C VAL A 25 53.62 -29.65 35.30
N LYS A 26 53.78 -29.29 34.03
CA LYS A 26 52.66 -28.86 33.17
C LYS A 26 51.63 -29.97 32.98
N ASN A 27 52.07 -31.20 32.78
CA ASN A 27 51.19 -32.35 32.55
C ASN A 27 50.35 -32.66 33.79
N VAL A 28 50.93 -32.62 34.99
CA VAL A 28 50.19 -32.86 36.24
C VAL A 28 49.10 -31.80 36.41
N VAL A 29 49.43 -30.52 36.21
CA VAL A 29 48.44 -29.43 36.32
C VAL A 29 47.34 -29.57 35.26
N LEU A 30 47.72 -29.91 34.03
CA LEU A 30 46.79 -30.12 32.93
C LEU A 30 45.82 -31.26 33.24
N GLN A 31 46.31 -32.40 33.74
CA GLN A 31 45.48 -33.55 34.11
C GLN A 31 44.48 -33.23 35.21
N THR A 32 44.89 -32.49 36.26
CA THR A 32 43.98 -32.07 37.33
C THR A 32 42.87 -31.16 36.77
N LEU A 33 43.23 -30.16 35.96
CA LEU A 33 42.27 -29.26 35.33
C LEU A 33 41.33 -30.00 34.36
N GLU A 34 41.85 -30.91 33.56
CA GLU A 34 41.04 -31.76 32.66
C GLU A 34 40.08 -32.68 33.43
N GLY A 35 40.50 -33.19 34.59
CA GLY A 35 39.66 -33.98 35.49
C GLY A 35 38.43 -33.20 35.94
N HIS A 36 38.64 -31.99 36.47
CA HIS A 36 37.54 -31.12 36.88
C HIS A 36 36.68 -30.68 35.70
N LEU A 37 37.29 -30.30 34.57
CA LEU A 37 36.56 -29.93 33.36
C LEU A 37 35.64 -31.08 32.92
N ARG A 38 36.14 -32.32 32.87
CA ARG A 38 35.35 -33.50 32.51
C ARG A 38 34.20 -33.75 33.50
N SER A 39 34.44 -33.55 34.80
CA SER A 39 33.40 -33.71 35.82
C SER A 39 32.26 -32.71 35.65
N ILE A 40 32.57 -31.44 35.38
CA ILE A 40 31.58 -30.37 35.19
C ILE A 40 30.87 -30.51 33.84
N LEU A 41 31.58 -30.95 32.80
CA LEU A 41 30.98 -31.24 31.50
C LEU A 41 29.93 -32.35 31.59
N GLY A 42 30.10 -33.32 32.51
CA GLY A 42 29.11 -34.37 32.75
C GLY A 42 27.82 -33.92 33.43
N THR A 43 27.78 -32.74 34.04
CA THR A 43 26.59 -32.22 34.74
C THR A 43 25.79 -31.20 33.94
N LEU A 44 26.37 -30.63 32.89
CA LEU A 44 25.77 -29.59 32.05
C LEU A 44 25.39 -30.14 30.67
N THR A 45 24.38 -29.54 30.05
CA THR A 45 24.01 -29.89 28.68
C THR A 45 24.88 -29.16 27.67
N VAL A 46 24.96 -29.70 26.45
CA VAL A 46 25.78 -29.13 25.36
C VAL A 46 25.35 -27.70 25.02
N GLU A 47 24.05 -27.41 25.10
CA GLU A 47 23.46 -26.10 24.84
C GLU A 47 23.89 -25.07 25.88
N GLN A 48 23.89 -25.43 27.17
CA GLN A 48 24.30 -24.53 28.26
C GLN A 48 25.77 -24.14 28.12
N ILE A 49 26.64 -25.09 27.77
CA ILE A 49 28.07 -24.84 27.54
C ILE A 49 28.26 -23.89 26.34
N TYR A 50 27.44 -24.04 25.31
CA TYR A 50 27.54 -23.21 24.11
C TYR A 50 26.98 -21.80 24.32
N GLN A 51 25.88 -21.67 25.07
CA GLN A 51 25.24 -20.39 25.37
C GLN A 51 26.05 -19.52 26.32
N ASP A 52 26.63 -20.09 27.39
CA ASP A 52 27.39 -19.34 28.39
C ASP A 52 28.73 -20.00 28.72
N ARG A 53 29.71 -19.73 27.85
CA ARG A 53 31.09 -20.23 28.00
C ARG A 53 31.82 -19.61 29.19
N ASP A 54 31.49 -18.36 29.52
CA ASP A 54 32.16 -17.64 30.61
C ASP A 54 31.69 -18.17 31.96
N GLN A 55 30.41 -18.48 32.11
CA GLN A 55 29.88 -19.13 33.29
C GLN A 55 30.48 -20.53 33.49
N PHE A 56 30.57 -21.33 32.41
CA PHE A 56 31.25 -22.63 32.47
C PHE A 56 32.72 -22.49 32.91
N ALA A 57 33.45 -21.55 32.32
CA ALA A 57 34.85 -21.29 32.66
C ALA A 57 35.04 -20.88 34.14
N LYS A 58 34.12 -20.07 34.67
CA LYS A 58 34.10 -19.68 36.09
C LYS A 58 33.84 -20.88 37.00
N LEU A 59 32.83 -21.69 36.70
CA LEU A 59 32.51 -22.91 37.47
C LEU A 59 33.70 -23.86 37.54
N VAL A 60 34.35 -24.14 36.41
CA VAL A 60 35.54 -25.02 36.38
C VAL A 60 36.68 -24.42 37.21
N ARG A 61 36.89 -23.10 37.14
CA ARG A 61 37.89 -22.41 37.96
C ARG A 61 37.59 -22.52 39.45
N GLU A 62 36.35 -22.29 39.87
CA GLU A 62 35.96 -22.32 41.28
C GLU A 62 36.17 -23.71 41.90
N VAL A 63 35.84 -24.76 41.16
CA VAL A 63 36.00 -26.15 41.61
C VAL A 63 37.46 -26.59 41.59
N ALA A 64 38.25 -26.16 40.61
CA ALA A 64 39.65 -26.56 40.48
C ALA A 64 40.64 -25.71 41.30
N ALA A 65 40.29 -24.46 41.64
CA ALA A 65 41.13 -23.56 42.41
C ALA A 65 41.64 -24.15 43.75
N PRO A 66 40.81 -24.78 44.61
CA PRO A 66 41.31 -25.36 45.85
C PRO A 66 42.28 -26.53 45.63
N ASP A 67 42.05 -27.35 44.61
CA ASP A 67 42.83 -28.55 44.34
C ASP A 67 44.21 -28.20 43.76
N VAL A 68 44.24 -27.24 42.84
CA VAL A 68 45.49 -26.71 42.28
C VAL A 68 46.23 -25.85 43.32
N GLY A 69 45.49 -25.16 44.19
CA GLY A 69 46.06 -24.40 45.32
C GLY A 69 46.77 -25.29 46.35
N ARG A 70 46.25 -26.50 46.62
CA ARG A 70 46.93 -27.51 47.46
C ARG A 70 48.27 -27.97 46.88
N MET A 71 48.49 -27.79 45.57
CA MET A 71 49.77 -28.06 44.91
C MET A 71 50.70 -26.84 44.89
N GLY A 72 50.32 -25.73 45.54
CA GLY A 72 51.03 -24.46 45.55
C GLY A 72 50.98 -23.72 44.21
N ILE A 73 49.90 -23.91 43.46
CA ILE A 73 49.72 -23.35 42.12
C ILE A 73 48.44 -22.51 42.06
N GLU A 74 48.53 -21.34 41.41
CA GLU A 74 47.46 -20.38 41.25
C GLU A 74 46.96 -20.32 39.79
N ILE A 75 45.64 -20.38 39.61
CA ILE A 75 44.97 -20.20 38.32
C ILE A 75 44.73 -18.70 38.09
N LEU A 76 45.56 -18.07 37.24
CA LEU A 76 45.43 -16.65 36.87
C LEU A 76 44.15 -16.39 36.06
N SER A 77 43.96 -17.16 34.98
CA SER A 77 42.83 -17.05 34.07
C SER A 77 42.54 -18.42 33.46
N PHE A 78 41.26 -18.69 33.23
CA PHE A 78 40.76 -19.86 32.56
C PHE A 78 39.69 -19.41 31.57
N THR A 79 39.89 -19.72 30.29
CA THR A 79 39.00 -19.31 29.20
C THR A 79 38.85 -20.47 28.23
N ILE A 80 37.63 -20.72 27.77
CA ILE A 80 37.39 -21.70 26.72
C ILE A 80 37.72 -21.04 25.39
N LYS A 81 38.57 -21.68 24.59
CA LYS A 81 38.90 -21.21 23.25
C LYS A 81 37.81 -21.63 22.26
N ASP A 82 37.74 -22.93 21.97
CA ASP A 82 36.82 -23.49 20.99
C ASP A 82 36.18 -24.78 21.50
N VAL A 83 34.92 -25.00 21.14
CA VAL A 83 34.15 -26.21 21.45
C VAL A 83 33.77 -26.85 20.11
N TYR A 84 34.28 -28.05 19.86
CA TYR A 84 34.01 -28.82 18.65
C TYR A 84 33.31 -30.12 18.99
N ASP A 85 32.36 -30.50 18.15
CA ASP A 85 31.71 -31.80 18.19
C ASP A 85 32.18 -32.66 16.99
N LYS A 86 32.24 -33.97 17.18
CA LYS A 86 32.54 -34.95 16.13
C LYS A 86 31.33 -35.28 15.25
N VAL A 87 30.10 -35.08 15.75
CA VAL A 87 28.85 -35.57 15.13
C VAL A 87 28.00 -34.45 14.52
N ASP A 88 28.59 -33.27 14.29
CA ASP A 88 27.93 -32.10 13.65
C ASP A 88 26.61 -31.67 14.33
N TYR A 89 26.42 -32.02 15.61
CA TYR A 89 25.22 -31.71 16.38
C TYR A 89 25.04 -30.20 16.54
N LEU A 90 26.13 -29.50 16.87
CA LEU A 90 26.15 -28.05 17.07
C LEU A 90 25.80 -27.29 15.78
N SER A 91 26.26 -27.75 14.62
CA SER A 91 25.90 -27.09 13.35
C SER A 91 24.43 -27.31 13.01
N SER A 92 23.91 -28.50 13.30
CA SER A 92 22.50 -28.83 13.10
C SER A 92 21.59 -27.97 13.98
N LEU A 93 21.96 -27.75 15.24
CA LEU A 93 21.27 -26.83 16.14
C LEU A 93 21.22 -25.41 15.57
N GLY A 94 22.35 -24.88 15.09
CA GLY A 94 22.42 -23.56 14.45
C GLY A 94 21.54 -23.44 13.19
N LYS A 95 21.49 -24.48 12.36
CA LYS A 95 20.62 -24.54 11.18
C LYS A 95 19.13 -24.46 11.55
N THR A 96 18.70 -25.20 12.58
CA THR A 96 17.29 -25.17 13.03
C THR A 96 16.87 -23.80 13.56
N GLN A 97 17.72 -23.16 14.37
CA GLN A 97 17.47 -21.81 14.90
C GLN A 97 17.41 -20.77 13.77
N THR A 98 18.35 -20.82 12.82
CA THR A 98 18.35 -19.93 11.66
C THR A 98 17.10 -20.11 10.80
N ALA A 99 16.66 -21.36 10.60
CA ALA A 99 15.44 -21.66 9.86
C ALA A 99 14.18 -21.16 10.59
N ALA A 100 14.14 -21.24 11.92
CA ALA A 100 13.04 -20.70 12.72
C ALA A 100 12.95 -19.17 12.60
N VAL A 101 14.07 -18.46 12.82
CA VAL A 101 14.13 -16.99 12.67
C VAL A 101 13.72 -16.56 11.26
N ARG A 102 14.18 -17.27 10.23
CA ARG A 102 13.80 -16.98 8.85
C ARG A 102 12.31 -17.18 8.61
N ARG A 103 11.73 -18.29 9.11
CA ARG A 103 10.29 -18.55 9.01
C ARG A 103 9.48 -17.44 9.67
N ASP A 104 9.87 -17.03 10.87
CA ASP A 104 9.15 -15.98 11.61
C ASP A 104 9.25 -14.63 10.90
N ALA A 105 10.40 -14.32 10.30
CA ALA A 105 10.56 -13.16 9.44
C ALA A 105 9.67 -13.23 8.19
N ASP A 106 9.64 -14.37 7.50
CA ASP A 106 8.80 -14.59 6.32
C ASP A 106 7.30 -14.46 6.65
N ILE A 107 6.87 -14.98 7.82
CA ILE A 107 5.50 -14.81 8.33
C ILE A 107 5.20 -13.32 8.57
N GLY A 108 6.12 -12.59 9.23
CA GLY A 108 5.94 -11.17 9.50
C GLY A 108 5.82 -10.33 8.23
N VAL A 109 6.59 -10.66 7.19
CA VAL A 109 6.48 -10.01 5.87
C VAL A 109 5.12 -10.30 5.23
N ALA A 110 4.69 -11.57 5.22
CA ALA A 110 3.41 -11.96 4.63
C ALA A 110 2.20 -11.31 5.35
N GLU A 111 2.25 -11.19 6.68
CA GLU A 111 1.22 -10.49 7.46
C GLU A 111 1.20 -8.99 7.14
N ALA A 112 2.37 -8.35 7.04
CA ALA A 112 2.48 -6.94 6.68
C ALA A 112 1.96 -6.66 5.26
N GLU A 113 2.29 -7.52 4.29
CA GLU A 113 1.77 -7.43 2.91
C GLU A 113 0.26 -7.62 2.85
N ARG A 114 -0.27 -8.60 3.59
CA ARG A 114 -1.72 -8.83 3.68
C ARG A 114 -2.42 -7.60 4.24
N ASP A 115 -1.93 -7.06 5.34
CA ASP A 115 -2.56 -5.92 6.01
C ASP A 115 -2.45 -4.63 5.17
N ALA A 116 -1.33 -4.45 4.45
CA ALA A 116 -1.19 -3.38 3.47
C ALA A 116 -2.18 -3.54 2.31
N GLY A 117 -2.34 -4.75 1.77
CA GLY A 117 -3.28 -5.06 0.70
C GLY A 117 -4.74 -4.83 1.10
N ILE A 118 -5.12 -5.20 2.34
CA ILE A 118 -6.46 -4.91 2.88
C ILE A 118 -6.71 -3.41 2.94
N ARG A 119 -5.78 -2.65 3.53
CA ARG A 119 -5.89 -1.18 3.61
C ARG A 119 -5.96 -0.54 2.22
N GLU A 120 -5.18 -1.02 1.26
CA GLU A 120 -5.24 -0.52 -0.11
C GLU A 120 -6.59 -0.80 -0.76
N ALA A 121 -7.14 -2.01 -0.57
CA ALA A 121 -8.46 -2.37 -1.09
C ALA A 121 -9.59 -1.53 -0.47
N GLU A 122 -9.54 -1.27 0.84
CA GLU A 122 -10.48 -0.40 1.55
C GLU A 122 -10.40 1.04 1.01
N CYS A 123 -9.21 1.62 0.92
CA CYS A 123 -9.00 2.95 0.35
C CYS A 123 -9.50 3.03 -1.11
N LYS A 124 -9.28 1.99 -1.92
CA LYS A 124 -9.79 1.94 -3.31
C LYS A 124 -11.31 1.89 -3.34
N LYS A 125 -11.93 1.13 -2.45
CA LYS A 125 -13.39 1.04 -2.33
C LYS A 125 -13.98 2.41 -1.96
N GLU A 126 -13.45 3.05 -0.92
CA GLU A 126 -13.90 4.39 -0.50
C GLU A 126 -13.72 5.42 -1.62
N MET A 127 -12.58 5.39 -2.32
CA MET A 127 -12.33 6.25 -3.47
C MET A 127 -13.36 6.04 -4.58
N MET A 128 -13.68 4.78 -4.91
CA MET A 128 -14.70 4.45 -5.91
C MET A 128 -16.09 4.90 -5.48
N ASP A 129 -16.46 4.71 -4.21
CA ASP A 129 -17.76 5.13 -3.68
C ASP A 129 -17.93 6.66 -3.80
N VAL A 130 -16.92 7.44 -3.42
CA VAL A 130 -16.93 8.90 -3.57
C VAL A 130 -17.02 9.30 -5.04
N LYS A 131 -16.28 8.61 -5.93
CA LYS A 131 -16.32 8.86 -7.37
C LYS A 131 -17.70 8.58 -7.95
N PHE A 132 -18.31 7.44 -7.63
CA PHE A 132 -19.65 7.12 -8.09
C PHE A 132 -20.70 8.10 -7.57
N MET A 133 -20.61 8.52 -6.30
CA MET A 133 -21.49 9.56 -5.76
C MET A 133 -21.34 10.89 -6.51
N ALA A 134 -20.11 11.28 -6.87
CA ALA A 134 -19.87 12.48 -7.66
C ALA A 134 -20.44 12.33 -9.08
N ASP A 135 -20.20 11.20 -9.74
CA ASP A 135 -20.70 10.90 -11.08
C ASP A 135 -22.24 10.87 -11.12
N THR A 136 -22.90 10.29 -10.11
CA THR A 136 -24.37 10.33 -9.98
C THR A 136 -24.88 11.77 -9.88
N LYS A 137 -24.26 12.62 -9.06
CA LYS A 137 -24.66 14.03 -8.93
C LYS A 137 -24.48 14.81 -10.25
N ILE A 138 -23.41 14.53 -10.98
CA ILE A 138 -23.17 15.15 -12.29
C ILE A 138 -24.23 14.69 -13.29
N ALA A 139 -24.53 13.39 -13.33
CA ALA A 139 -25.56 12.83 -14.21
C ALA A 139 -26.95 13.41 -13.90
N ASP A 140 -27.32 13.52 -12.62
CA ASP A 140 -28.59 14.12 -12.19
C ASP A 140 -28.67 15.61 -12.57
N SER A 141 -27.59 16.37 -12.34
CA SER A 141 -27.52 17.79 -12.73
C SER A 141 -27.64 17.95 -14.25
N ARG A 142 -26.97 17.09 -15.02
CA ARG A 142 -27.05 17.09 -16.49
C ARG A 142 -28.47 16.76 -16.96
N ARG A 143 -29.11 15.74 -16.39
CA ARG A 143 -30.49 15.37 -16.68
C ARG A 143 -31.45 16.53 -16.40
N ALA A 144 -31.30 17.19 -15.24
CA ALA A 144 -32.12 18.33 -14.87
C ALA A 144 -31.94 19.49 -15.87
N PHE A 145 -30.70 19.79 -16.26
CA PHE A 145 -30.40 20.80 -17.27
C PHE A 145 -31.01 20.46 -18.63
N GLU A 146 -30.89 19.21 -19.10
CA GLU A 146 -31.46 18.77 -20.38
C GLU A 146 -33.00 18.84 -20.38
N LEU A 147 -33.65 18.46 -19.27
CA LEU A 147 -35.10 18.61 -19.11
C LEU A 147 -35.53 20.08 -19.16
N GLN A 148 -34.81 20.96 -18.46
CA GLN A 148 -35.13 22.38 -18.45
C GLN A 148 -34.92 23.01 -19.83
N LYS A 149 -33.84 22.63 -20.53
CA LYS A 149 -33.58 23.06 -21.91
C LYS A 149 -34.68 22.58 -22.86
N ALA A 150 -35.14 21.34 -22.71
CA ALA A 150 -36.24 20.79 -23.51
C ALA A 150 -37.55 21.58 -23.28
N ALA A 151 -37.89 21.88 -22.01
CA ALA A 151 -39.06 22.68 -21.67
C ALA A 151 -39.01 24.08 -22.30
N PHE A 152 -37.86 24.79 -22.20
CA PHE A 152 -37.70 26.08 -22.87
C PHE A 152 -37.80 25.97 -24.39
N SER A 153 -37.23 24.93 -24.99
CA SER A 153 -37.34 24.74 -26.45
C SER A 153 -38.78 24.48 -26.89
N GLU A 154 -39.57 23.78 -26.09
CA GLU A 154 -41.00 23.56 -26.34
C GLU A 154 -41.76 24.89 -26.26
N GLU A 155 -41.55 25.70 -25.23
CA GLU A 155 -42.15 27.03 -25.11
C GLU A 155 -41.79 27.94 -26.29
N VAL A 156 -40.52 27.96 -26.69
CA VAL A 156 -40.05 28.72 -27.85
C VAL A 156 -40.72 28.22 -29.12
N ASN A 157 -40.82 26.90 -29.33
CA ASN A 157 -41.47 26.32 -30.51
C ASN A 157 -42.96 26.67 -30.58
N ILE A 158 -43.68 26.61 -29.45
CA ILE A 158 -45.09 27.02 -29.38
C ILE A 158 -45.23 28.49 -29.78
N LYS A 159 -44.42 29.38 -29.18
CA LYS A 159 -44.46 30.82 -29.49
C LYS A 159 -44.09 31.13 -30.93
N THR A 160 -43.14 30.39 -31.50
CA THR A 160 -42.74 30.54 -32.91
C THR A 160 -43.84 30.08 -33.85
N ALA A 161 -44.50 28.95 -33.55
CA ALA A 161 -45.65 28.47 -34.31
C ALA A 161 -46.84 29.44 -34.24
N GLU A 162 -47.14 29.98 -33.06
CA GLU A 162 -48.16 31.03 -32.87
C GLU A 162 -47.84 32.27 -33.73
N ALA A 163 -46.59 32.75 -33.71
CA ALA A 163 -46.15 33.89 -34.50
C ALA A 163 -46.26 33.62 -36.00
N GLN A 164 -45.91 32.42 -36.45
CA GLN A 164 -46.00 32.02 -37.86
C GLN A 164 -47.45 31.94 -38.34
N LEU A 165 -48.34 31.34 -37.54
CA LEU A 165 -49.79 31.31 -37.82
C LEU A 165 -50.39 32.72 -37.85
N ALA A 166 -49.99 33.60 -36.93
CA ALA A 166 -50.43 35.00 -36.92
C ALA A 166 -49.96 35.75 -38.18
N TYR A 167 -48.72 35.52 -38.60
CA TYR A 167 -48.16 36.10 -39.82
C TYR A 167 -48.92 35.61 -41.08
N GLU A 168 -49.17 34.30 -41.19
CA GLU A 168 -49.93 33.70 -42.29
C GLU A 168 -51.37 34.23 -42.33
N LEU A 169 -52.04 34.34 -41.17
CA LEU A 169 -53.38 34.90 -41.06
C LEU A 169 -53.41 36.37 -41.52
N GLN A 170 -52.41 37.17 -41.11
CA GLN A 170 -52.33 38.57 -41.49
C GLN A 170 -52.05 38.74 -42.99
N SER A 171 -51.17 37.92 -43.56
CA SER A 171 -50.91 37.87 -45.00
C SER A 171 -52.18 37.52 -45.79
N ALA A 172 -52.94 36.51 -45.35
CA ALA A 172 -54.20 36.13 -45.99
C ALA A 172 -55.27 37.25 -45.91
N ARG A 173 -55.36 37.97 -44.79
CA ARG A 173 -56.25 39.14 -44.66
C ARG A 173 -55.86 40.26 -45.61
N GLU A 174 -54.56 40.53 -45.74
CA GLU A 174 -54.08 41.58 -46.63
C GLU A 174 -54.32 41.20 -48.11
N GLN A 175 -54.07 39.95 -48.49
CA GLN A 175 -54.43 39.43 -49.81
C GLN A 175 -55.93 39.53 -50.10
N GLN A 176 -56.78 39.27 -49.10
CA GLN A 176 -58.22 39.43 -49.23
C GLN A 176 -58.62 40.88 -49.49
N LYS A 177 -58.01 41.86 -48.79
CA LYS A 177 -58.25 43.29 -49.05
C LYS A 177 -57.78 43.70 -50.45
N ILE A 178 -56.58 43.29 -50.85
CA ILE A 178 -56.05 43.57 -52.19
C ILE A 178 -57.01 43.04 -53.25
N ARG A 179 -57.50 41.81 -53.11
CA ARG A 179 -58.47 41.22 -54.04
C ARG A 179 -59.80 41.97 -54.06
N GLN A 180 -60.27 42.51 -52.92
CA GLN A 180 -61.46 43.36 -52.89
C GLN A 180 -61.23 44.67 -53.66
N GLU A 181 -60.11 45.34 -53.44
CA GLU A 181 -59.75 46.56 -54.16
C GLU A 181 -59.58 46.30 -55.67
N GLU A 182 -58.98 45.17 -56.07
CA GLU A 182 -58.89 44.75 -57.48
C GLU A 182 -60.26 44.58 -58.13
N ILE A 183 -61.21 43.92 -57.44
CA ILE A 183 -62.59 43.76 -57.93
C ILE A 183 -63.29 45.13 -58.05
N GLU A 184 -63.08 46.05 -57.10
CA GLU A 184 -63.63 47.41 -57.20
C GLU A 184 -63.07 48.15 -58.42
N ILE A 185 -61.77 48.06 -58.66
CA ILE A 185 -61.14 48.64 -59.85
C ILE A 185 -61.73 48.03 -61.13
N GLU A 186 -61.92 46.71 -61.18
CA GLU A 186 -62.52 46.02 -62.33
C GLU A 186 -63.97 46.49 -62.57
N VAL A 187 -64.76 46.66 -61.50
CA VAL A 187 -66.14 47.18 -61.61
C VAL A 187 -66.15 48.62 -62.14
N VAL A 188 -65.23 49.47 -61.68
CA VAL A 188 -65.09 50.84 -62.18
C VAL A 188 -64.65 50.86 -63.65
N GLN A 189 -63.71 49.98 -64.04
CA GLN A 189 -63.29 49.84 -65.44
C GLN A 189 -64.45 49.36 -66.33
N ARG A 190 -65.20 48.33 -65.91
CA ARG A 190 -66.39 47.87 -66.64
C ARG A 190 -67.46 48.95 -66.76
N LYS A 191 -67.73 49.70 -65.69
CA LYS A 191 -68.66 50.84 -65.75
C LYS A 191 -68.18 51.91 -66.74
N LYS A 192 -66.89 52.24 -66.73
CA LYS A 192 -66.31 53.18 -67.72
C LYS A 192 -66.40 52.65 -69.15
N GLN A 193 -66.21 51.35 -69.38
CA GLN A 193 -66.40 50.73 -70.70
C GLN A 193 -67.85 50.84 -71.16
N ILE A 194 -68.81 50.50 -70.29
CA ILE A 194 -70.25 50.66 -70.58
C ILE A 194 -70.56 52.13 -70.90
N ASP A 195 -70.05 53.08 -70.12
CA ASP A 195 -70.20 54.53 -70.36
C ASP A 195 -69.63 54.99 -71.72
N VAL A 196 -68.51 54.37 -72.16
CA VAL A 196 -67.90 54.67 -73.45
C VAL A 196 -68.72 54.05 -74.58
N GLU A 197 -69.15 52.80 -74.44
CA GLU A 197 -70.02 52.11 -75.40
C GLU A 197 -71.36 52.84 -75.57
N GLU A 198 -72.00 53.28 -74.47
CA GLU A 198 -73.22 54.10 -74.52
C GLU A 198 -72.98 55.42 -75.27
N LYS A 199 -71.85 56.09 -75.03
CA LYS A 199 -71.49 57.32 -75.75
C LYS A 199 -71.19 57.07 -77.23
N GLU A 200 -70.62 55.93 -77.59
CA GLU A 200 -70.41 55.54 -78.99
C GLU A 200 -71.73 55.22 -79.69
N VAL A 201 -72.67 54.54 -79.02
CA VAL A 201 -74.03 54.31 -79.53
C VAL A 201 -74.75 55.64 -79.79
N ILE A 202 -74.68 56.59 -78.85
CA ILE A 202 -75.27 57.93 -79.02
C ILE A 202 -74.61 58.71 -80.18
N ARG A 203 -73.30 58.53 -80.41
CA ARG A 203 -72.62 59.16 -81.56
C ARG A 203 -73.09 58.56 -82.89
N MET A 204 -73.26 57.25 -82.91
CA MET A 204 -73.70 56.50 -84.09
C MET A 204 -75.16 56.79 -84.45
N GLU A 205 -76.04 57.03 -83.47
CA GLU A 205 -77.42 57.49 -83.72
C GLU A 205 -77.51 58.92 -84.27
N LYS A 206 -76.48 59.76 -84.06
CA LYS A 206 -76.42 61.13 -84.62
C LYS A 206 -75.80 61.21 -86.02
N GLU A 207 -75.23 60.12 -86.51
CA GLU A 207 -74.63 60.02 -87.86
C GLU A 207 -75.60 59.38 -88.91
N LEU A 208 -76.84 59.06 -88.52
CA LEU A 208 -77.95 58.61 -89.39
C LEU A 208 -78.95 59.74 -89.68
#